data_AF-A0A7X8VA92-F1
#
_entry.id   AF-A0A7X8VA92-F1
#
_cell.length_a   1.000
_cell.length_b   1.000
_cell.length_c   1.000
_cell.angle_alpha   90.00
_cell.angle_beta   90.00
_cell.angle_gamma   90.00
#
_symmetry.space_group_name_H-M   'P 1'
#
loop_
_entity.id
_entity.type
_entity.pdbx_description
1 polymer ?
#
loop_
_entity_poly.entity_id
_entity_poly.type
_entity_poly.pdbx_seq_one_letter_code
_entity_poly.pdbx_strand_id
1 'polypeptide(L)'
;TFDNMPANFYGIQAQINLNIVEGTSYPYFYCVIASKPGFGLYHYANNISALKGIIIEYDVDDNAEVIVIRQHTTKTSGYHTKINDCKKILEKSLFEARKILSGYGDRLK
;
A
#
# COMPACT_ATOMS: atom_id res chain seq x y z
N THR A 1 -11.44 -13.04 6.04
CA THR A 1 -11.58 -12.02 7.09
C THR A 1 -10.18 -11.71 7.62
N PHE A 2 -9.97 -10.65 8.40
CA PHE A 2 -8.69 -10.38 9.07
C PHE A 2 -8.69 -11.01 10.47
N ASP A 3 -9.38 -12.14 10.62
CA ASP A 3 -9.56 -12.80 11.91
C ASP A 3 -8.21 -13.34 12.39
N ASN A 4 -7.93 -13.20 13.69
CA ASN A 4 -6.67 -13.58 14.31
C ASN A 4 -5.44 -12.86 13.73
N MET A 5 -5.62 -11.67 13.16
CA MET A 5 -4.53 -10.82 12.72
C MET A 5 -3.53 -10.56 13.88
N PRO A 6 -2.21 -10.66 13.64
CA PRO A 6 -1.21 -10.41 14.68
C PRO A 6 -1.35 -8.99 15.24
N ALA A 7 -1.14 -8.82 16.55
CA ALA A 7 -1.22 -7.50 17.20
C ALA A 7 -0.25 -6.46 16.61
N ASN A 8 0.83 -6.92 15.98
CA ASN A 8 1.83 -6.08 15.33
C ASN A 8 1.43 -5.66 13.91
N PHE A 9 0.37 -6.21 13.32
CA PHE A 9 -0.13 -5.79 12.01
C PHE A 9 -1.30 -4.83 12.20
N TYR A 10 -1.23 -3.62 11.65
CA TYR A 10 -2.20 -2.57 11.93
C TYR A 10 -3.37 -2.55 10.94
N GLY A 11 -3.16 -3.05 9.72
CA GLY A 11 -4.21 -3.12 8.70
C GLY A 11 -3.85 -2.42 7.41
N ILE A 12 -4.89 -1.97 6.69
CA ILE A 12 -4.78 -1.16 5.48
C ILE A 12 -5.45 0.18 5.74
N GLN A 13 -4.75 1.27 5.44
CA GLN A 13 -5.31 2.61 5.34
C GLN A 13 -5.47 2.98 3.86
N ALA A 14 -6.64 3.47 3.47
CA ALA A 14 -6.90 4.02 2.15
C ALA A 14 -7.07 5.54 2.26
N GLN A 15 -6.32 6.30 1.48
CA GLN A 15 -6.27 7.75 1.61
C GLN A 15 -6.38 8.44 0.25
N ILE A 16 -7.03 9.60 0.23
CA ILE A 16 -7.06 10.52 -0.90
C ILE A 16 -6.39 11.81 -0.45
N ASN A 17 -5.27 12.16 -1.07
CA ASN A 17 -4.63 13.47 -0.92
C ASN A 17 -4.97 14.37 -2.11
N LEU A 18 -4.79 15.69 -1.94
CA LEU A 18 -4.93 16.65 -3.04
C LEU A 18 -3.55 17.06 -3.54
N ASN A 19 -3.24 16.73 -4.79
CA ASN A 19 -2.08 17.27 -5.49
C ASN A 19 -2.46 18.61 -6.10
N ILE A 20 -1.72 19.67 -5.76
CA ILE A 20 -1.91 21.00 -6.36
C ILE A 20 -0.89 21.19 -7.48
N VAL A 21 -1.37 21.38 -8.70
CA VAL A 21 -0.54 21.61 -9.89
C VAL A 21 -1.07 22.85 -10.59
N GLU A 22 -0.24 23.89 -10.70
CA GLU A 22 -0.59 25.16 -11.35
C GLU A 22 -1.93 25.74 -10.86
N GLY A 23 -2.19 25.64 -9.54
CA GLY A 23 -3.42 26.13 -8.91
C GLY A 23 -4.63 25.19 -9.04
N THR A 24 -4.52 24.09 -9.78
CA THR A 24 -5.58 23.07 -9.90
C THR A 24 -5.35 21.92 -8.92
N SER A 25 -6.41 21.53 -8.19
CA SER A 25 -6.37 20.41 -7.24
C SER A 25 -6.80 19.11 -7.90
N TYR A 26 -5.99 18.06 -7.73
CA TYR A 26 -6.20 16.74 -8.29
C TYR A 26 -6.25 15.68 -7.18
N PRO A 27 -7.32 14.87 -7.09
CA PRO A 27 -7.42 13.83 -6.08
C PRO A 27 -6.48 12.67 -6.39
N TYR A 28 -5.65 12.31 -5.42
CA TYR A 28 -4.65 11.26 -5.53
C TYR A 28 -4.90 10.19 -4.47
N PHE A 29 -5.38 9.04 -4.94
CA PHE A 29 -5.69 7.88 -4.10
C PHE A 29 -4.49 6.93 -3.99
N TYR A 30 -4.25 6.46 -2.78
CA TYR A 30 -3.27 5.41 -2.48
C TYR A 30 -3.71 4.60 -1.26
N CYS A 31 -3.07 3.44 -1.07
CA CYS A 31 -3.26 2.60 0.09
C CYS A 31 -1.93 2.36 0.79
N VAL A 32 -1.99 2.17 2.11
CA VAL A 32 -0.85 1.88 2.97
C VAL A 32 -1.17 0.64 3.78
N ILE A 33 -0.35 -0.41 3.65
CA ILE A 33 -0.36 -1.57 4.53
C ILE A 33 0.63 -1.26 5.66
N ALA A 34 0.18 -1.26 6.91
CA ALA A 34 1.00 -0.80 8.04
C ALA A 34 1.15 -1.87 9.12
N SER A 35 2.31 -1.87 9.77
CA SER A 35 2.62 -2.75 10.90
C SER A 35 3.68 -2.11 11.80
N LYS A 36 3.88 -2.71 12.97
CA LYS A 36 4.95 -2.34 13.89
C LYS A 36 6.33 -2.61 13.24
N PRO A 37 7.35 -1.77 13.48
CA PRO A 37 8.71 -2.04 13.00
C PRO A 37 9.18 -3.43 13.41
N GLY A 38 9.83 -4.13 12.49
CA GLY A 38 10.32 -5.51 12.70
C GLY A 38 9.30 -6.61 12.38
N PHE A 39 8.10 -6.30 11.90
CA PHE A 39 7.15 -7.32 11.43
C PHE A 39 7.66 -8.09 10.18
N GLY A 40 8.47 -7.43 9.35
CA GLY A 40 9.12 -7.98 8.16
C GLY A 40 8.44 -7.63 6.84
N LEU A 41 7.71 -6.51 6.75
CA LEU A 41 7.05 -6.05 5.52
C LEU A 41 8.00 -5.88 4.34
N TYR A 42 9.27 -5.57 4.59
CA TYR A 42 10.31 -5.49 3.54
C TYR A 42 10.36 -6.76 2.67
N HIS A 43 10.30 -7.94 3.29
CA HIS A 43 10.34 -9.21 2.55
C HIS A 43 9.12 -9.39 1.65
N TYR A 44 7.95 -8.95 2.11
CA TYR A 44 6.74 -9.01 1.31
C TYR A 44 6.81 -8.00 0.17
N ALA A 45 7.19 -6.75 0.44
CA ALA A 45 7.30 -5.68 -0.54
C ALA A 45 8.14 -6.07 -1.76
N ASN A 46 9.31 -6.69 -1.53
CA ASN A 46 10.19 -7.16 -2.61
C ASN A 46 9.62 -8.29 -3.47
N ASN A 47 8.59 -9.00 -2.99
CA ASN A 47 7.95 -10.10 -3.69
C ASN A 47 6.60 -9.71 -4.31
N ILE A 48 6.13 -8.48 -4.11
CA ILE A 48 4.88 -8.03 -4.73
C ILE A 48 5.17 -7.67 -6.18
N SER A 49 4.53 -8.39 -7.11
CA SER A 49 4.54 -8.00 -8.52
C SER A 49 3.72 -6.71 -8.73
N ALA A 50 4.38 -5.69 -9.28
CA ALA A 50 3.76 -4.41 -9.62
C ALA A 50 2.89 -4.54 -10.89
N LEU A 51 1.66 -4.03 -10.81
CA LEU A 51 0.83 -3.85 -12.00
C LEU A 51 1.32 -2.63 -12.80
N LYS A 52 1.14 -2.64 -14.12
CA LYS A 52 1.53 -1.51 -14.98
C LYS A 52 0.91 -0.20 -14.46
N GLY A 53 1.76 0.79 -14.18
CA GLY A 53 1.33 2.10 -13.70
C GLY A 53 1.05 2.17 -12.19
N ILE A 54 1.33 1.11 -11.44
CA ILE A 54 1.26 1.08 -9.97
C ILE A 54 2.68 0.90 -9.42
N ILE A 55 3.03 1.68 -8.42
CA ILE A 55 4.25 1.60 -7.63
C ILE A 55 3.93 0.91 -6.30
N ILE A 56 4.88 0.11 -5.84
CA ILE A 56 4.91 -0.47 -4.49
C ILE A 56 6.19 0.04 -3.84
N GLU A 57 6.06 0.74 -2.73
CA GLU A 57 7.18 1.28 -1.97
C GLU A 57 7.15 0.73 -0.55
N TYR A 58 8.32 0.38 -0.03
CA TYR A 58 8.50 0.06 1.38
C TYR A 58 9.16 1.25 2.07
N ASP A 59 8.68 1.57 3.27
CA ASP A 59 9.30 2.56 4.14
C ASP A 59 9.19 2.12 5.61
N VAL A 60 10.08 2.64 6.45
CA VAL A 60 10.11 2.32 7.89
C VAL A 60 10.66 3.49 8.70
N ASP A 61 9.99 3.79 9.80
CA ASP A 61 10.46 4.71 10.83
C ASP A 61 10.39 4.06 12.23
N ASP A 62 10.60 4.86 13.27
CA ASP A 62 10.57 4.37 14.66
C ASP A 62 9.17 3.89 15.11
N ASN A 63 8.11 4.25 14.39
CA ASN A 63 6.72 4.02 14.77
C ASN A 63 6.06 2.90 13.96
N ALA A 64 6.39 2.77 12.68
CA ALA A 64 5.78 1.84 11.75
C ALA A 64 6.74 1.44 10.62
N GLU A 65 6.53 0.23 10.09
CA GLU A 65 6.94 -0.09 8.72
C GLU A 65 5.70 -0.23 7.84
N VAL A 66 5.82 0.23 6.60
CA VAL A 66 4.70 0.39 5.69
C VAL A 66 5.01 -0.10 4.29
N ILE A 67 3.97 -0.57 3.59
CA ILE A 67 3.97 -0.76 2.14
C ILE A 67 2.97 0.22 1.54
N VAL A 68 3.45 1.16 0.73
CA VAL A 68 2.62 2.13 0.01
C VAL A 68 2.34 1.60 -1.39
N ILE A 69 1.06 1.49 -1.75
CA ILE A 69 0.61 1.07 -3.08
C ILE A 69 -0.11 2.24 -3.71
N ARG A 70 0.48 2.78 -4.78
CA ARG A 70 0.02 4.04 -5.39
C ARG A 70 0.24 4.07 -6.89
N GLN A 71 -0.44 4.97 -7.58
CA GLN A 71 -0.22 5.18 -9.00
C GLN A 71 1.17 5.81 -9.27
N HIS A 72 1.86 5.35 -10.31
CA HIS A 72 3.05 6.01 -10.84
C HIS A 72 2.69 7.36 -11.46
N THR A 73 3.40 8.42 -11.06
CA THR A 73 3.21 9.79 -11.52
C THR A 73 4.43 10.27 -12.29
N THR A 74 4.24 11.02 -13.37
CA THR A 74 5.29 11.74 -14.10
C THR A 74 5.05 13.25 -13.99
N LYS A 75 5.98 14.07 -14.51
CA LYS A 75 5.79 15.52 -14.64
C LYS A 75 4.61 15.92 -15.53
N THR A 76 4.01 14.97 -16.26
CA THR A 76 2.93 15.23 -17.22
C THR A 76 1.70 14.35 -16.99
N SER A 77 1.72 13.43 -16.00
CA SER A 77 0.62 12.52 -15.76
C SER A 77 0.60 11.96 -14.33
N GLY A 78 -0.55 11.47 -13.89
CA GLY A 78 -0.71 10.84 -12.57
C GLY A 78 -0.94 11.80 -11.41
N TYR A 79 -1.16 13.08 -11.71
CA TYR A 79 -1.57 14.05 -10.69
C TYR A 79 -2.93 13.71 -10.05
N HIS A 80 -3.83 13.04 -10.78
CA HIS A 80 -5.04 12.42 -10.23
C HIS A 80 -5.05 10.91 -10.46
N THR A 81 -5.72 10.19 -9.56
CA THR A 81 -6.00 8.75 -9.69
C THR A 81 -7.39 8.55 -10.28
N LYS A 82 -7.48 7.93 -11.45
CA LYS A 82 -8.78 7.62 -12.09
C LYS A 82 -9.50 6.53 -11.30
N ILE A 83 -10.83 6.50 -11.35
CA ILE A 83 -11.63 5.53 -10.57
C ILE A 83 -11.21 4.07 -10.78
N ASN A 84 -10.87 3.67 -12.01
CA ASN A 84 -10.41 2.31 -12.29
C ASN A 84 -9.03 2.03 -11.69
N ASP A 85 -8.17 3.03 -11.59
CA ASP A 85 -6.86 2.88 -10.94
C ASP A 85 -7.00 2.90 -9.42
N CYS A 86 -7.95 3.66 -8.86
CA CYS A 86 -8.32 3.54 -7.44
C CYS A 86 -8.76 2.13 -7.09
N LYS A 87 -9.63 1.53 -7.90
CA LYS A 87 -10.09 0.14 -7.72
C LYS A 87 -8.93 -0.85 -7.76
N LYS A 88 -8.06 -0.76 -8.78
CA LYS A 88 -6.87 -1.62 -8.88
C LYS A 88 -5.95 -1.50 -7.67
N ILE A 89 -5.72 -0.28 -7.19
CA ILE A 89 -4.88 -0.03 -6.00
C ILE A 89 -5.51 -0.68 -4.77
N LEU A 90 -6.81 -0.48 -4.54
CA LEU A 90 -7.51 -1.06 -3.39
C LEU A 90 -7.54 -2.59 -3.46
N GLU A 91 -7.88 -3.16 -4.61
CA GLU A 91 -7.92 -4.61 -4.85
C GLU A 91 -6.54 -5.23 -4.61
N LYS A 92 -5.49 -4.63 -5.17
CA LYS A 92 -4.11 -5.08 -4.97
C LYS A 92 -3.71 -5.02 -3.50
N SER A 93 -4.06 -3.95 -2.80
CA SER A 93 -3.76 -3.78 -1.37
C SER A 93 -4.44 -4.84 -0.51
N LEU A 94 -5.73 -5.10 -0.75
CA LEU A 94 -6.48 -6.14 -0.07
C LEU A 94 -5.91 -7.54 -0.34
N PHE A 95 -5.50 -7.81 -1.58
CA PHE A 95 -4.91 -9.08 -1.97
C PHE A 95 -3.57 -9.31 -1.28
N GLU A 96 -2.66 -8.33 -1.30
CA GLU A 96 -1.34 -8.48 -0.69
C GLU A 96 -1.40 -8.53 0.84
N ALA A 97 -2.28 -7.73 1.48
CA ALA A 97 -2.48 -7.82 2.92
C ALA A 97 -2.93 -9.23 3.37
N ARG A 98 -3.80 -9.88 2.60
CA ARG A 98 -4.21 -11.27 2.89
C ARG A 98 -3.06 -12.24 2.74
N LYS A 99 -2.25 -12.10 1.69
CA LYS A 99 -1.05 -12.93 1.50
C LYS A 99 -0.04 -12.76 2.62
N ILE A 100 0.17 -11.52 3.08
CA ILE A 100 1.04 -11.22 4.21
C ILE A 100 0.57 -11.96 5.46
N LEU A 101 -0.72 -11.86 5.79
CA LEU A 101 -1.30 -12.52 6.96
C LEU A 101 -1.23 -14.05 6.87
N SER A 102 -1.49 -14.63 5.70
CA SER A 102 -1.34 -16.07 5.50
C SER A 102 0.12 -16.52 5.66
N GLY A 103 1.07 -15.84 5.02
CA GLY A 103 2.49 -16.21 5.10
C GLY A 103 3.12 -15.94 6.48
N TYR A 104 2.60 -14.99 7.26
CA TYR A 104 3.06 -14.74 8.62
C TYR A 104 2.73 -15.91 9.55
N GLY A 105 1.54 -16.51 9.42
CA GLY A 105 1.15 -17.69 10.20
C GLY A 105 2.06 -18.89 9.98
N ASP A 106 2.62 -19.04 8.78
CA ASP A 106 3.56 -20.12 8.45
C ASP A 106 4.97 -19.89 9.01
N ARG A 107 5.37 -18.62 9.28
CA ARG A 107 6.68 -18.30 9.89
C ARG A 107 6.74 -18.56 11.40
N LEU A 108 5.59 -18.74 12.04
CA LEU A 108 5.48 -18.99 13.50
C LEU A 108 5.32 -20.48 13.85
N LYS A 109 5.18 -21.36 12.85
CA LYS A 109 5.16 -22.82 13.02
C LYS A 109 6.56 -23.40 12.85
#